data_AF-A0A7W4JF32-F1
#
_entry.id   AF-A0A7W4JF32-F1
#
_cell.length_a   1.000
_cell.length_b   1.000
_cell.length_c   1.000
_cell.angle_alpha   90.00
_cell.angle_beta   90.00
_cell.angle_gamma   90.00
#
_symmetry.space_group_name_H-M   'P 1'
#
loop_
_entity.id
_entity.type
_entity.pdbx_description
1 polymer ?
#
loop_
_entity_poly.entity_id
_entity_poly.type
_entity_poly.pdbx_seq_one_letter_code
_entity_poly.pdbx_strand_id
1 'polypeptide(L)'
;MCWETWHERNSFAVQNRGHASEAIHHATARCDDAAIVYGQLSACSAGPGSAIMNQIFDSIAQTLGYGGTASDDVSIIVGPYQISGWESVKIMVGVEIMPWTAEFTATEQSPQSGLETPINEGDACQIKIGKDTIITGWVITVSREVDADNHILSVSVASKSIDLVECAAEFFTFSMNSTNALAIAKKVCAPFSIEVLPAQSYVERTPIQQFAVIITESPYEIIEKICRTAGCLFYDRPDGNITLSGVVDDFAASGFVQGQNVESFRVTRTMHDRFSSVRALLSTTAILYNPPPDEVEEIIQEMDAITGKGCIAFDPLVTRHRPLLINVEIGDPNYEITQRRVQWEVNRRAARGLSIQLTCDSWRDAAGALWQPNTRAIVDLPAGKPRYNLDYVISEICFRRDESGTHADVTLMPAAGLSVEPMVPPAQQQEALVAIGRPPSPDGQ
;
A
#
# COMPACT_ATOMS: atom_id res chain seq x y z
N MET A 1 16.31 -5.20 -55.58
CA MET A 1 15.98 -4.12 -56.54
C MET A 1 14.72 -3.47 -55.99
N CYS A 2 14.77 -2.50 -55.08
CA CYS A 2 15.51 -1.23 -55.08
C CYS A 2 15.24 -0.45 -56.36
N TRP A 3 14.35 0.54 -56.26
CA TRP A 3 14.46 1.85 -56.89
C TRP A 3 13.53 2.82 -56.14
N GLU A 4 14.16 3.86 -55.58
CA GLU A 4 13.69 5.26 -55.43
C GLU A 4 12.53 5.56 -54.47
N THR A 5 12.73 6.40 -53.45
CA THR A 5 13.23 7.79 -53.49
C THR A 5 14.13 8.08 -52.27
N TRP A 6 15.42 8.37 -52.41
CA TRP A 6 16.06 9.64 -52.84
C TRP A 6 15.69 10.81 -51.91
N HIS A 7 16.47 11.00 -50.84
CA HIS A 7 17.52 12.02 -50.73
C HIS A 7 16.97 13.40 -50.30
N GLU A 8 17.11 13.74 -49.02
CA GLU A 8 18.06 14.77 -48.58
C GLU A 8 17.98 15.03 -47.06
N ARG A 9 19.19 15.16 -46.47
CA ARG A 9 19.53 15.92 -45.25
C ARG A 9 19.38 15.23 -43.88
N ASN A 10 20.34 14.35 -43.63
CA ASN A 10 21.11 14.36 -42.38
C ASN A 10 21.96 15.64 -42.35
N SER A 11 21.82 16.48 -41.31
CA SER A 11 22.88 17.29 -40.70
C SER A 11 22.33 18.03 -39.47
N PHE A 12 23.14 18.11 -38.42
CA PHE A 12 22.92 18.84 -37.16
C PHE A 12 22.18 18.13 -36.01
N ALA A 13 22.75 17.00 -35.59
CA ALA A 13 22.73 16.56 -34.20
C ALA A 13 24.03 17.00 -33.48
N VAL A 14 24.26 18.31 -33.31
CA VAL A 14 25.22 18.88 -32.34
C VAL A 14 24.77 20.30 -31.99
N GLN A 15 23.85 20.44 -31.02
CA GLN A 15 23.59 21.64 -30.20
C GLN A 15 22.20 21.49 -29.56
N ASN A 16 22.11 20.88 -28.39
CA ASN A 16 20.99 21.10 -27.47
C ASN A 16 21.34 20.57 -26.07
N ARG A 17 22.21 21.30 -25.38
CA ARG A 17 22.41 21.25 -23.93
C ARG A 17 22.07 22.60 -23.26
N GLY A 18 21.14 23.37 -23.85
CA GLY A 18 20.70 24.67 -23.33
C GLY A 18 19.23 24.74 -22.88
N HIS A 19 18.37 23.79 -23.27
CA HIS A 19 16.91 23.95 -23.18
C HIS A 19 16.26 23.52 -21.85
N ALA A 20 17.03 23.03 -20.87
CA ALA A 20 16.46 22.65 -19.56
C ALA A 20 16.32 23.84 -18.59
N SER A 21 17.07 24.93 -18.79
CA SER A 21 17.04 26.12 -17.94
C SER A 21 15.93 27.11 -18.33
N GLU A 22 15.54 27.17 -19.60
CA GLU A 22 14.49 28.08 -20.10
C GLU A 22 13.08 27.55 -19.83
N ALA A 23 12.89 26.24 -19.73
CA ALA A 23 11.58 25.64 -19.41
C ALA A 23 11.14 25.92 -17.96
N ILE A 24 12.10 26.07 -17.03
CA ILE A 24 11.83 26.38 -15.62
C ILE A 24 11.51 27.88 -15.44
N HIS A 25 12.14 28.77 -16.22
CA HIS A 25 11.81 30.19 -16.25
C HIS A 25 10.47 30.48 -16.97
N HIS A 26 10.10 29.69 -17.99
CA HIS A 26 8.80 29.81 -18.64
C HIS A 26 7.63 29.27 -17.81
N ALA A 27 7.86 28.35 -16.88
CA ALA A 27 6.84 27.83 -15.97
C ALA A 27 6.54 28.80 -14.81
N THR A 28 7.56 29.51 -14.29
CA THR A 28 7.39 30.53 -13.24
C THR A 28 6.72 31.80 -13.77
N ALA A 29 7.00 32.21 -15.02
CA ALA A 29 6.33 33.36 -15.65
C ALA A 29 4.82 33.15 -15.89
N ARG A 30 4.35 31.89 -16.07
CA ARG A 30 2.93 31.58 -16.25
C ARG A 30 2.11 31.64 -14.94
N CYS A 31 2.76 31.57 -13.79
CA CYS A 31 2.09 31.73 -12.49
C CYS A 31 1.81 33.21 -12.19
N ASP A 32 2.70 34.12 -12.59
CA ASP A 32 2.50 35.57 -12.43
C ASP A 32 1.45 36.12 -13.42
N ASP A 33 1.37 35.56 -14.64
CA ASP A 33 0.32 35.91 -15.61
C ASP A 33 -1.09 35.49 -15.16
N ALA A 34 -1.23 34.44 -14.34
CA ALA A 34 -2.52 34.01 -13.80
C ALA A 34 -3.12 35.03 -12.81
N ALA A 35 -2.29 35.74 -12.05
CA ALA A 35 -2.72 36.81 -11.15
C ALA A 35 -3.17 38.07 -11.92
N ILE A 36 -2.56 38.36 -13.07
CA ILE A 36 -2.93 39.47 -13.97
C ILE A 36 -4.26 39.18 -14.68
N VAL A 37 -4.47 37.92 -15.10
CA VAL A 37 -5.75 37.45 -15.67
C VAL A 37 -6.88 37.51 -14.62
N TYR A 38 -6.58 37.22 -13.36
CA TYR A 38 -7.51 37.35 -12.23
C TYR A 38 -7.99 38.81 -12.02
N GLY A 39 -7.06 39.77 -12.11
CA GLY A 39 -7.37 41.21 -12.00
C GLY A 39 -8.13 41.78 -13.20
N GLN A 40 -7.89 41.25 -14.42
CA GLN A 40 -8.54 41.74 -15.63
C GLN A 40 -9.93 41.16 -15.89
N LEU A 41 -10.23 39.92 -15.45
CA LEU A 41 -11.54 39.30 -15.65
C LEU A 41 -12.59 39.72 -14.59
N SER A 42 -12.16 40.04 -13.36
CA SER A 42 -13.04 40.61 -12.33
C SER A 42 -13.67 41.94 -12.78
N ALA A 43 -13.00 42.69 -13.67
CA ALA A 43 -13.52 43.93 -14.24
C ALA A 43 -14.58 43.73 -15.35
N CYS A 44 -14.81 42.51 -15.85
CA CYS A 44 -15.73 42.23 -16.96
C CYS A 44 -17.08 41.60 -16.56
N SER A 45 -17.38 41.41 -15.27
CA SER A 45 -18.54 40.62 -14.80
C SER A 45 -19.88 41.38 -14.68
N ALA A 46 -20.08 42.50 -15.37
CA ALA A 46 -21.33 43.26 -15.34
C ALA A 46 -22.32 42.81 -16.44
N GLY A 47 -22.71 41.53 -16.45
CA GLY A 47 -23.71 40.99 -17.39
C GLY A 47 -24.42 39.73 -16.88
N PRO A 48 -25.61 39.39 -17.41
CA PRO A 48 -26.52 38.36 -16.87
C PRO A 48 -26.03 36.90 -16.93
N GLY A 49 -24.78 36.65 -17.35
CA GLY A 49 -24.09 35.35 -17.24
C GLY A 49 -23.02 35.29 -16.14
N SER A 50 -22.87 36.35 -15.34
CA SER A 50 -21.79 36.48 -14.35
C SER A 50 -21.96 35.56 -13.13
N ALA A 51 -23.20 35.16 -12.79
CA ALA A 51 -23.45 34.30 -11.63
C ALA A 51 -22.85 32.90 -11.80
N ILE A 52 -23.01 32.28 -12.97
CA ILE A 52 -22.49 30.94 -13.27
C ILE A 52 -20.96 30.97 -13.39
N MET A 53 -20.41 31.98 -14.07
CA MET A 53 -18.96 32.14 -14.16
C MET A 53 -18.33 32.39 -12.79
N ASN A 54 -18.93 33.23 -11.95
CA ASN A 54 -18.44 33.46 -10.59
C ASN A 54 -18.54 32.19 -9.72
N GLN A 55 -19.61 31.40 -9.83
CA GLN A 55 -19.70 30.10 -9.16
C GLN A 55 -18.61 29.11 -9.60
N ILE A 56 -18.30 29.07 -10.90
CA ILE A 56 -17.20 28.25 -11.43
C ILE A 56 -15.85 28.75 -10.89
N PHE A 57 -15.63 30.07 -10.88
CA PHE A 57 -14.39 30.66 -10.35
C PHE A 57 -14.24 30.43 -8.84
N ASP A 58 -15.31 30.58 -8.07
CA ASP A 58 -15.31 30.34 -6.62
C ASP A 58 -15.11 28.86 -6.30
N SER A 59 -15.70 27.95 -7.08
CA SER A 59 -15.47 26.50 -6.97
C SER A 59 -14.03 26.11 -7.30
N ILE A 60 -13.45 26.67 -8.36
CA ILE A 60 -12.04 26.46 -8.72
C ILE A 60 -11.11 27.05 -7.65
N ALA A 61 -11.41 28.23 -7.13
CA ALA A 61 -10.64 28.88 -6.08
C ALA A 61 -10.73 28.14 -4.73
N GLN A 62 -11.90 27.59 -4.39
CA GLN A 62 -12.08 26.73 -3.21
C GLN A 62 -11.37 25.38 -3.38
N THR A 63 -11.36 24.79 -4.58
CA THR A 63 -10.70 23.51 -4.86
C THR A 63 -9.17 23.63 -4.94
N LEU A 64 -8.65 24.75 -5.47
CA LEU A 64 -7.21 24.99 -5.61
C LEU A 64 -6.61 25.81 -4.46
N GLY A 65 -7.44 26.37 -3.59
CA GLY A 65 -7.09 27.39 -2.61
C GLY A 65 -6.86 28.76 -3.26
N TYR A 66 -7.30 29.84 -2.59
CA TYR A 66 -6.90 31.18 -2.99
C TYR A 66 -5.38 31.32 -2.87
N GLY A 67 -4.68 31.54 -3.99
CA GLY A 67 -3.25 31.85 -4.00
C GLY A 67 -2.27 30.68 -4.11
N GLY A 68 -2.72 29.48 -4.49
CA GLY A 68 -1.83 28.33 -4.75
C GLY A 68 -1.45 27.49 -3.52
N THR A 69 -2.07 27.75 -2.37
CA THR A 69 -2.07 26.85 -1.21
C THR A 69 -2.97 25.64 -1.49
N ALA A 70 -2.46 24.42 -1.30
CA ALA A 70 -3.25 23.20 -1.48
C ALA A 70 -4.52 23.26 -0.63
N SER A 71 -5.70 23.20 -1.27
CA SER A 71 -6.97 23.03 -0.57
C SER A 71 -7.07 21.63 0.00
N ASP A 72 -7.69 21.51 1.17
CA ASP A 72 -8.09 20.23 1.76
C ASP A 72 -9.58 19.94 1.53
N ASP A 73 -10.19 20.59 0.52
CA ASP A 73 -11.55 20.22 0.12
C ASP A 73 -11.58 18.88 -0.60
N VAL A 74 -12.55 18.05 -0.25
CA VAL A 74 -12.68 16.69 -0.80
C VAL A 74 -13.77 16.66 -1.84
N SER A 75 -13.46 16.05 -2.97
CA SER A 75 -14.42 15.88 -4.05
C SER A 75 -14.42 14.47 -4.63
N ILE A 76 -15.60 14.05 -5.07
CA ILE A 76 -15.80 12.87 -5.92
C ILE A 76 -16.02 13.36 -7.34
N ILE A 77 -15.20 12.87 -8.27
CA ILE A 77 -15.32 13.16 -9.70
C ILE A 77 -15.98 11.95 -10.37
N VAL A 78 -17.14 12.16 -10.98
CA VAL A 78 -17.90 11.16 -11.73
C VAL A 78 -18.22 11.71 -13.11
N GLY A 79 -17.61 11.14 -14.15
CA GLY A 79 -17.76 11.67 -15.52
C GLY A 79 -17.40 13.17 -15.60
N PRO A 80 -18.31 14.05 -16.05
CA PRO A 80 -18.08 15.49 -16.09
C PRO A 80 -18.37 16.22 -14.76
N TYR A 81 -18.91 15.51 -13.75
CA TYR A 81 -19.37 16.11 -12.51
C TYR A 81 -18.29 16.03 -11.43
N GLN A 82 -18.10 17.13 -10.70
CA GLN A 82 -17.30 17.18 -9.49
C GLN A 82 -18.23 17.51 -8.33
N ILE A 83 -18.36 16.58 -7.38
CA ILE A 83 -19.25 16.70 -6.23
C ILE A 83 -18.40 16.96 -4.99
N SER A 84 -18.65 18.09 -4.33
CA SER A 84 -17.90 18.60 -3.17
C SER A 84 -18.89 19.09 -2.09
N GLY A 85 -18.38 19.61 -0.98
CA GLY A 85 -19.24 20.11 0.10
C GLY A 85 -19.80 19.03 1.03
N TRP A 86 -19.12 17.89 1.13
CA TRP A 86 -19.47 16.80 2.04
C TRP A 86 -19.37 17.21 3.50
N GLU A 87 -20.39 16.88 4.29
CA GLU A 87 -20.46 17.12 5.74
C GLU A 87 -19.52 16.18 6.49
N SER A 88 -19.50 14.91 6.09
CA SER A 88 -18.60 13.90 6.61
C SER A 88 -17.85 13.19 5.49
N VAL A 89 -16.55 12.99 5.69
CA VAL A 89 -15.66 12.27 4.79
C VAL A 89 -14.82 11.33 5.63
N LYS A 90 -14.64 10.10 5.14
CA LYS A 90 -13.71 9.13 5.71
C LYS A 90 -13.04 8.36 4.59
N ILE A 91 -11.73 8.49 4.43
CA ILE A 91 -10.95 7.81 3.39
C ILE A 91 -9.89 6.93 4.05
N MET A 92 -9.96 5.62 3.82
CA MET A 92 -9.05 4.63 4.40
C MET A 92 -8.07 4.12 3.36
N VAL A 93 -6.77 4.31 3.64
CA VAL A 93 -5.66 3.83 2.82
C VAL A 93 -4.64 3.10 3.69
N GLY A 94 -3.97 2.09 3.14
CA GLY A 94 -3.02 1.28 3.91
C GLY A 94 -2.20 0.32 3.08
N VAL A 95 -1.16 -0.23 3.71
CA VAL A 95 -0.30 -1.27 3.13
C VAL A 95 -0.91 -2.66 3.28
N GLU A 96 -1.61 -2.88 4.39
CA GLU A 96 -2.29 -4.15 4.72
C GLU A 96 -3.80 -4.08 4.46
N ILE A 97 -4.27 -3.04 3.76
CA ILE A 97 -5.67 -2.81 3.40
C ILE A 97 -5.78 -2.74 1.88
N MET A 98 -6.64 -3.61 1.33
CA MET A 98 -6.98 -3.63 -0.08
C MET A 98 -8.40 -4.20 -0.22
N PRO A 99 -9.32 -3.52 -0.92
CA PRO A 99 -9.12 -2.23 -1.58
C PRO A 99 -9.06 -1.07 -0.58
N TRP A 100 -8.47 0.06 -1.01
CA TRP A 100 -8.69 1.35 -0.33
C TRP A 100 -10.14 1.80 -0.53
N THR A 101 -10.73 2.40 0.49
CA THR A 101 -12.14 2.77 0.50
C THR A 101 -12.35 4.20 0.95
N ALA A 102 -13.50 4.76 0.59
CA ALA A 102 -13.95 6.04 1.12
C ALA A 102 -15.46 6.06 1.31
N GLU A 103 -15.88 6.78 2.34
CA GLU A 103 -17.26 6.99 2.73
C GLU A 103 -17.52 8.50 2.83
N PHE A 104 -18.66 8.92 2.29
CA PHE A 104 -19.08 10.31 2.24
C PHE A 104 -20.52 10.42 2.69
N THR A 105 -20.81 11.45 3.47
CA THR A 105 -22.18 11.77 3.89
C THR A 105 -22.46 13.25 3.70
N ALA A 106 -23.65 13.58 3.19
CA ALA A 106 -24.14 14.94 3.06
C ALA A 106 -25.67 14.98 3.20
N THR A 107 -26.21 16.13 3.61
CA THR A 107 -27.64 16.40 3.55
C THR A 107 -28.06 16.79 2.13
N GLU A 108 -28.96 16.02 1.51
CA GLU A 108 -29.48 16.30 0.17
C GLU A 108 -30.65 17.31 0.27
N GLN A 109 -30.57 18.42 -0.46
CA GLN A 109 -31.67 19.39 -0.50
C GLN A 109 -32.87 18.80 -1.25
N SER A 110 -34.07 18.95 -0.69
CA SER A 110 -35.33 18.34 -1.15
C SER A 110 -35.51 18.24 -2.67
N PRO A 111 -36.01 17.10 -3.20
CA PRO A 111 -36.16 16.81 -4.65
C PRO A 111 -37.12 17.73 -5.41
N GLN A 112 -37.83 18.66 -4.74
CA GLN A 112 -38.66 19.68 -5.41
C GLN A 112 -37.86 20.66 -6.27
N SER A 113 -36.53 20.72 -6.11
CA SER A 113 -35.63 21.52 -6.94
C SER A 113 -35.36 20.92 -8.33
N GLY A 114 -35.70 19.64 -8.55
CA GLY A 114 -35.48 18.95 -9.84
C GLY A 114 -34.02 18.68 -10.19
N LEU A 115 -33.08 18.93 -9.26
CA LEU A 115 -31.65 18.66 -9.41
C LEU A 115 -31.33 17.33 -8.73
N GLU A 116 -31.19 16.26 -9.52
CA GLU A 116 -30.70 14.98 -9.02
C GLU A 116 -29.17 15.03 -8.90
N THR A 117 -28.63 14.56 -7.77
CA THR A 117 -27.18 14.36 -7.62
C THR A 117 -26.73 13.26 -8.59
N PRO A 118 -25.87 13.56 -9.59
CA PRO A 118 -25.55 12.64 -10.68
C PRO A 118 -24.49 11.62 -10.26
N ILE A 119 -24.84 10.78 -9.28
CA ILE A 119 -23.99 9.71 -8.76
C ILE A 119 -24.82 8.44 -8.58
N ASN A 120 -24.40 7.37 -9.25
CA ASN A 120 -25.04 6.07 -9.22
C ASN A 120 -24.02 4.98 -8.85
N GLU A 121 -24.52 3.86 -8.35
CA GLU A 121 -23.71 2.66 -8.17
C GLU A 121 -23.11 2.18 -9.49
N GLY A 122 -21.85 1.72 -9.43
CA GLY A 122 -21.09 1.28 -10.59
C GLY A 122 -20.42 2.40 -11.40
N ASP A 123 -20.65 3.68 -11.05
CA ASP A 123 -20.00 4.78 -11.74
C ASP A 123 -18.47 4.78 -11.51
N ALA A 124 -17.71 4.95 -12.58
CA ALA A 124 -16.27 5.17 -12.49
C ALA A 124 -16.00 6.53 -11.85
N CYS A 125 -15.14 6.56 -10.83
CA CYS A 125 -14.90 7.78 -10.08
C CYS A 125 -13.44 7.98 -9.66
N GLN A 126 -13.13 9.24 -9.31
CA GLN A 126 -11.88 9.63 -8.66
C GLN A 126 -12.19 10.44 -7.42
N ILE A 127 -11.48 10.13 -6.33
CA ILE A 127 -11.53 10.92 -5.10
C ILE A 127 -10.29 11.79 -5.06
N LYS A 128 -10.50 13.09 -4.80
CA LYS A 128 -9.42 14.06 -4.66
C LYS A 128 -9.52 14.82 -3.35
N ILE A 129 -8.35 15.11 -2.79
CA ILE A 129 -8.15 16.08 -1.72
C ILE A 129 -7.44 17.28 -2.35
N GLY A 130 -8.18 18.36 -2.58
CA GLY A 130 -7.75 19.48 -3.40
C GLY A 130 -7.32 19.02 -4.79
N LYS A 131 -6.02 19.16 -5.09
CA LYS A 131 -5.44 18.76 -6.37
C LYS A 131 -5.02 17.28 -6.43
N ASP A 132 -4.84 16.64 -5.28
CA ASP A 132 -4.20 15.33 -5.20
C ASP A 132 -5.25 14.22 -5.28
N THR A 133 -5.13 13.34 -6.27
CA THR A 133 -5.93 12.12 -6.34
C THR A 133 -5.46 11.15 -5.26
N ILE A 134 -6.40 10.55 -4.53
CA ILE A 134 -6.12 9.57 -3.48
C ILE A 134 -6.66 8.18 -3.80
N ILE A 135 -7.83 8.09 -4.45
CA ILE A 135 -8.44 6.84 -4.89
C ILE A 135 -8.97 7.05 -6.30
N THR A 136 -8.72 6.07 -7.17
CA THR A 136 -9.38 5.93 -8.48
C THR A 136 -10.07 4.58 -8.49
N GLY A 137 -11.38 4.55 -8.75
CA GLY A 137 -12.18 3.36 -8.50
C GLY A 137 -13.64 3.48 -8.92
N TRP A 138 -14.51 2.83 -8.14
CA TRP A 138 -15.92 2.65 -8.44
C TRP A 138 -16.79 3.13 -7.28
N VAL A 139 -17.92 3.75 -7.60
CA VAL A 139 -18.98 3.99 -6.63
C VAL A 139 -19.64 2.65 -6.31
N ILE A 140 -19.57 2.22 -5.06
CA ILE A 140 -20.05 0.89 -4.62
C ILE A 140 -21.48 0.98 -4.11
N THR A 141 -21.78 1.97 -3.28
CA THR A 141 -23.09 2.12 -2.67
C THR A 141 -23.50 3.57 -2.69
N VAL A 142 -24.72 3.83 -3.17
CA VAL A 142 -25.39 5.11 -3.02
C VAL A 142 -26.66 4.84 -2.24
N SER A 143 -26.75 5.38 -1.03
CA SER A 143 -27.90 5.22 -0.14
C SER A 143 -28.49 6.58 0.18
N ARG A 144 -29.82 6.63 0.19
CA ARG A 144 -30.59 7.82 0.54
C ARG A 144 -31.55 7.47 1.66
N GLU A 145 -31.41 8.14 2.78
CA GLU A 145 -32.31 8.03 3.92
C GLU A 145 -33.15 9.30 3.99
N VAL A 146 -34.46 9.14 4.04
CA VAL A 146 -35.40 10.27 4.11
C VAL A 146 -36.37 10.00 5.24
N ASP A 147 -36.37 10.89 6.22
CA ASP A 147 -37.38 10.94 7.27
C ASP A 147 -38.15 12.28 7.22
N ALA A 148 -38.93 12.60 8.25
CA ALA A 148 -39.72 13.82 8.28
C ALA A 148 -38.86 15.11 8.38
N ASP A 149 -37.63 14.99 8.89
CA ASP A 149 -36.77 16.10 9.28
C ASP A 149 -35.44 16.12 8.49
N ASN A 150 -35.02 14.99 7.90
CA ASN A 150 -33.70 14.78 7.31
C ASN A 150 -33.75 14.07 5.96
N HIS A 151 -32.81 14.45 5.09
CA HIS A 151 -32.53 13.82 3.81
C HIS A 151 -31.03 13.56 3.73
N ILE A 152 -30.59 12.33 3.99
CA ILE A 152 -29.17 11.97 4.07
C ILE A 152 -28.78 11.18 2.83
N LEU A 153 -27.77 11.67 2.12
CA LEU A 153 -27.08 10.94 1.06
C LEU A 153 -25.77 10.36 1.63
N SER A 154 -25.62 9.04 1.54
CA SER A 154 -24.36 8.36 1.87
C SER A 154 -23.82 7.60 0.66
N VAL A 155 -22.55 7.87 0.34
CA VAL A 155 -21.85 7.31 -0.82
C VAL A 155 -20.61 6.56 -0.33
N SER A 156 -20.48 5.31 -0.77
CA SER A 156 -19.27 4.49 -0.57
C SER A 156 -18.56 4.27 -1.89
N VAL A 157 -17.24 4.40 -1.87
CA VAL A 157 -16.34 4.22 -3.01
C VAL A 157 -15.23 3.25 -2.63
N ALA A 158 -14.84 2.38 -3.56
CA ALA A 158 -13.67 1.53 -3.42
C ALA A 158 -12.72 1.73 -4.60
N SER A 159 -11.42 1.55 -4.36
CA SER A 159 -10.40 1.50 -5.40
C SER A 159 -10.71 0.40 -6.43
N LYS A 160 -10.21 0.55 -7.66
CA LYS A 160 -10.40 -0.44 -8.76
C LYS A 160 -10.02 -1.86 -8.35
N SER A 161 -9.10 -2.00 -7.41
CA SER A 161 -8.68 -3.28 -6.84
C SER A 161 -9.80 -4.09 -6.18
N ILE A 162 -10.97 -3.50 -5.89
CA ILE A 162 -12.15 -4.24 -5.41
C ILE A 162 -12.46 -5.42 -6.34
N ASP A 163 -12.32 -5.24 -7.65
CA ASP A 163 -12.59 -6.29 -8.63
C ASP A 163 -11.60 -7.45 -8.49
N LEU A 164 -10.36 -7.19 -8.08
CA LEU A 164 -9.36 -8.23 -7.85
C LEU A 164 -9.61 -9.02 -6.57
N VAL A 165 -10.36 -8.44 -5.63
CA VAL A 165 -10.72 -9.08 -4.37
C VAL A 165 -12.01 -9.89 -4.51
N GLU A 166 -13.02 -9.34 -5.21
CA GLU A 166 -14.35 -9.94 -5.29
C GLU A 166 -14.55 -10.88 -6.49
N CYS A 167 -13.86 -10.67 -7.61
CA CYS A 167 -14.02 -11.48 -8.81
C CYS A 167 -13.04 -12.65 -8.87
N ALA A 168 -13.41 -13.66 -9.66
CA ALA A 168 -12.54 -14.78 -9.98
C ALA A 168 -11.44 -14.38 -10.99
N ALA A 169 -10.30 -15.05 -10.93
CA ALA A 169 -9.22 -14.82 -11.87
C ALA A 169 -9.51 -15.42 -13.25
N GLU A 170 -9.64 -14.57 -14.26
CA GLU A 170 -9.91 -15.00 -15.64
C GLU A 170 -8.62 -15.29 -16.42
N PHE A 171 -8.20 -16.55 -16.47
CA PHE A 171 -7.19 -16.98 -17.44
C PHE A 171 -7.28 -18.48 -17.76
N PHE A 172 -7.22 -18.80 -19.05
CA PHE A 172 -7.54 -20.14 -19.55
C PHE A 172 -6.57 -21.25 -19.14
N THR A 173 -5.29 -20.93 -18.92
CA THR A 173 -4.27 -21.97 -18.72
C THR A 173 -4.25 -22.54 -17.31
N PHE A 174 -4.78 -21.83 -16.30
CA PHE A 174 -4.76 -22.18 -14.86
C PHE A 174 -3.40 -22.64 -14.29
N SER A 175 -2.33 -22.44 -15.06
CA SER A 175 -0.95 -22.75 -14.75
C SER A 175 -0.07 -21.74 -15.46
N MET A 176 0.96 -21.27 -14.76
CA MET A 176 1.99 -20.40 -15.30
C MET A 176 3.37 -20.97 -14.96
N ASN A 177 4.17 -21.23 -16.01
CA ASN A 177 5.47 -21.87 -15.88
C ASN A 177 6.58 -20.92 -16.37
N SER A 178 7.78 -21.08 -15.79
CA SER A 178 9.00 -20.36 -16.16
C SER A 178 8.79 -18.84 -16.30
N THR A 179 8.17 -18.24 -15.29
CA THR A 179 7.85 -16.80 -15.26
C THR A 179 8.38 -16.14 -13.98
N ASN A 180 7.98 -14.92 -13.68
CA ASN A 180 8.33 -14.24 -12.42
C ASN A 180 7.08 -13.67 -11.75
N ALA A 181 7.22 -13.24 -10.49
CA ALA A 181 6.11 -12.73 -9.69
C ALA A 181 5.36 -11.58 -10.36
N LEU A 182 6.11 -10.59 -10.89
CA LEU A 182 5.53 -9.44 -11.57
C LEU A 182 4.71 -9.84 -12.81
N ALA A 183 5.21 -10.78 -13.61
CA ALA A 183 4.56 -11.21 -14.84
C ALA A 183 3.26 -11.95 -14.56
N ILE A 184 3.20 -12.76 -13.49
CA ILE A 184 1.94 -13.40 -13.09
C ILE A 184 0.95 -12.34 -12.59
N ALA A 185 1.37 -11.44 -11.71
CA ALA A 185 0.53 -10.36 -11.19
C ALA A 185 -0.06 -9.51 -12.33
N LYS A 186 0.76 -9.13 -13.31
CA LYS A 186 0.31 -8.41 -14.52
C LYS A 186 -0.73 -9.19 -15.32
N LYS A 187 -0.55 -10.50 -15.47
CA LYS A 187 -1.50 -11.35 -16.22
C LYS A 187 -2.86 -11.44 -15.56
N VAL A 188 -2.90 -11.61 -14.23
CA VAL A 188 -4.18 -11.72 -13.50
C VAL A 188 -4.90 -10.37 -13.36
N CYS A 189 -4.17 -9.25 -13.38
CA CYS A 189 -4.76 -7.91 -13.34
C CYS A 189 -5.22 -7.41 -14.73
N ALA A 190 -4.71 -8.00 -15.82
CA ALA A 190 -4.98 -7.52 -17.18
C ALA A 190 -6.48 -7.46 -17.56
N PRO A 191 -7.33 -8.46 -17.23
CA PRO A 191 -8.77 -8.39 -17.53
C PRO A 191 -9.47 -7.19 -16.88
N PHE A 192 -8.96 -6.73 -15.74
CA PHE A 192 -9.51 -5.63 -14.95
C PHE A 192 -8.92 -4.26 -15.35
N SER A 193 -8.03 -4.20 -16.34
CA SER A 193 -7.34 -2.97 -16.75
C SER A 193 -6.56 -2.29 -15.60
N ILE A 194 -5.99 -3.10 -14.71
CA ILE A 194 -5.17 -2.65 -13.59
C ILE A 194 -3.70 -2.96 -13.91
N GLU A 195 -2.84 -1.93 -13.88
CA GLU A 195 -1.41 -2.12 -14.04
C GLU A 195 -0.74 -2.51 -12.72
N VAL A 196 0.32 -3.31 -12.81
CA VAL A 196 1.14 -3.71 -11.67
C VAL A 196 2.53 -3.09 -11.80
N LEU A 197 2.86 -2.19 -10.88
CA LEU A 197 4.07 -1.37 -10.90
C LEU A 197 5.07 -1.86 -9.85
N PRO A 198 6.27 -2.33 -10.24
CA PRO A 198 7.31 -2.70 -9.30
C PRO A 198 7.94 -1.44 -8.70
N ALA A 199 7.89 -1.28 -7.38
CA ALA A 199 8.67 -0.26 -6.68
C ALA A 199 10.11 -0.70 -6.43
N GLN A 200 10.38 -2.01 -6.45
CA GLN A 200 11.70 -2.59 -6.17
C GLN A 200 12.10 -3.61 -7.24
N SER A 201 13.36 -3.55 -7.67
CA SER A 201 13.88 -4.31 -8.82
C SER A 201 14.04 -5.82 -8.59
N TYR A 202 14.02 -6.31 -7.34
CA TYR A 202 14.15 -7.76 -7.09
C TYR A 202 12.87 -8.53 -7.42
N VAL A 203 11.69 -7.88 -7.43
CA VAL A 203 10.42 -8.52 -7.75
C VAL A 203 10.43 -9.08 -9.18
N GLU A 204 11.14 -8.41 -10.08
CA GLU A 204 11.35 -8.86 -11.47
C GLU A 204 12.28 -10.08 -11.57
N ARG A 205 13.12 -10.28 -10.55
CA ARG A 205 14.21 -11.26 -10.55
C ARG A 205 13.86 -12.56 -9.82
N THR A 206 12.72 -12.65 -9.15
CA THR A 206 12.29 -13.88 -8.47
C THR A 206 11.64 -14.84 -9.48
N PRO A 207 12.31 -15.94 -9.88
CA PRO A 207 11.75 -16.86 -10.84
C PRO A 207 10.70 -17.76 -10.17
N ILE A 208 9.61 -17.99 -10.89
CA ILE A 208 8.53 -18.91 -10.54
C ILE A 208 8.48 -19.96 -11.65
N GLN A 209 8.99 -21.15 -11.33
CA GLN A 209 9.13 -22.24 -12.30
C GLN A 209 7.80 -22.88 -12.66
N GLN A 210 6.95 -23.10 -11.65
CA GLN A 210 5.61 -23.63 -11.83
C GLN A 210 4.71 -23.01 -10.76
N PHE A 211 3.58 -22.47 -11.20
CA PHE A 211 2.53 -21.96 -10.34
C PHE A 211 1.20 -22.41 -10.89
N ALA A 212 0.52 -23.26 -10.13
CA ALA A 212 -0.82 -23.73 -10.42
C ALA A 212 -1.81 -22.86 -9.64
N VAL A 213 -2.88 -22.45 -10.31
CA VAL A 213 -3.96 -21.66 -9.70
C VAL A 213 -5.18 -22.53 -9.55
N ILE A 214 -5.90 -22.35 -8.44
CA ILE A 214 -7.20 -22.99 -8.26
C ILE A 214 -8.23 -22.14 -9.01
N ILE A 215 -9.08 -22.80 -9.81
CA ILE A 215 -9.99 -22.16 -10.78
C ILE A 215 -10.94 -21.14 -10.13
N THR A 216 -11.23 -21.28 -8.83
CA THR A 216 -12.15 -20.43 -8.08
C THR A 216 -11.46 -19.31 -7.30
N GLU A 217 -10.15 -19.13 -7.45
CA GLU A 217 -9.40 -18.10 -6.72
C GLU A 217 -9.56 -16.72 -7.36
N SER A 218 -9.55 -15.71 -6.48
CA SER A 218 -9.49 -14.31 -6.89
C SER A 218 -8.07 -13.93 -7.34
N PRO A 219 -7.92 -12.91 -8.19
CA PRO A 219 -6.62 -12.33 -8.51
C PRO A 219 -5.84 -11.92 -7.24
N TYR A 220 -6.52 -11.40 -6.22
CA TYR A 220 -5.92 -11.04 -4.94
C TYR A 220 -5.24 -12.23 -4.27
N GLU A 221 -5.93 -13.36 -4.11
CA GLU A 221 -5.36 -14.58 -3.48
C GLU A 221 -4.15 -15.10 -4.27
N ILE A 222 -4.19 -15.00 -5.59
CA ILE A 222 -3.07 -15.39 -6.45
C ILE A 222 -1.87 -14.47 -6.21
N ILE A 223 -2.08 -13.15 -6.25
CA ILE A 223 -1.04 -12.14 -6.04
C ILE A 223 -0.44 -12.30 -4.65
N GLU A 224 -1.26 -12.53 -3.61
CA GLU A 224 -0.81 -12.72 -2.24
C GLU A 224 0.19 -13.88 -2.12
N LYS A 225 -0.15 -15.06 -2.66
CA LYS A 225 0.73 -16.24 -2.62
C LYS A 225 2.06 -16.00 -3.34
N ILE A 226 2.00 -15.30 -4.46
CA ILE A 226 3.15 -15.01 -5.29
C ILE A 226 4.05 -13.97 -4.62
N CYS A 227 3.47 -12.92 -4.06
CA CYS A 227 4.18 -11.88 -3.34
C CYS A 227 4.84 -12.43 -2.08
N ARG A 228 4.17 -13.36 -1.39
CA ARG A 228 4.76 -14.11 -0.26
C ARG A 228 5.97 -14.93 -0.71
N THR A 229 5.89 -15.60 -1.86
CA THR A 229 7.03 -16.33 -2.44
C THR A 229 8.16 -15.40 -2.86
N ALA A 230 7.82 -14.21 -3.37
CA ALA A 230 8.77 -13.21 -3.83
C ALA A 230 9.35 -12.32 -2.72
N GLY A 231 8.81 -12.39 -1.51
CA GLY A 231 9.21 -11.56 -0.39
C GLY A 231 8.81 -10.09 -0.53
N CYS A 232 7.71 -9.78 -1.23
CA CYS A 232 7.20 -8.41 -1.40
C CYS A 232 5.77 -8.23 -0.85
N LEU A 233 5.44 -6.98 -0.54
CA LEU A 233 4.12 -6.48 -0.23
C LEU A 233 3.44 -6.02 -1.53
N PHE A 234 2.12 -5.96 -1.51
CA PHE A 234 1.34 -5.38 -2.58
C PHE A 234 0.17 -4.60 -1.98
N TYR A 235 -0.13 -3.45 -2.57
CA TYR A 235 -1.20 -2.56 -2.11
C TYR A 235 -1.57 -1.56 -3.22
N ASP A 236 -2.68 -0.88 -3.01
CA ASP A 236 -3.23 0.09 -3.96
C ASP A 236 -2.37 1.34 -4.13
N ARG A 237 -2.59 2.00 -5.25
CA ARG A 237 -2.03 3.32 -5.54
C ARG A 237 -3.16 4.29 -5.89
N PRO A 238 -2.93 5.61 -5.75
CA PRO A 238 -3.97 6.60 -6.04
C PRO A 238 -4.49 6.63 -7.48
N ASP A 239 -3.71 6.13 -8.45
CA ASP A 239 -4.09 6.00 -9.86
C ASP A 239 -5.03 4.80 -10.13
N GLY A 240 -5.34 4.00 -9.11
CA GLY A 240 -6.14 2.79 -9.23
C GLY A 240 -5.35 1.58 -9.74
N ASN A 241 -4.02 1.72 -9.79
CA ASN A 241 -3.09 0.62 -10.07
C ASN A 241 -2.58 -0.01 -8.77
N ILE A 242 -1.84 -1.11 -8.88
CA ILE A 242 -1.23 -1.78 -7.72
C ILE A 242 0.28 -1.61 -7.77
N THR A 243 0.89 -1.47 -6.60
CA THR A 243 2.35 -1.53 -6.48
C THR A 243 2.80 -2.83 -5.85
N LEU A 244 3.91 -3.39 -6.33
CA LEU A 244 4.66 -4.44 -5.63
C LEU A 244 5.91 -3.81 -5.01
N SER A 245 5.98 -3.80 -3.69
CA SER A 245 7.03 -3.09 -2.95
C SER A 245 7.48 -3.88 -1.72
N GLY A 246 8.67 -3.62 -1.22
CA GLY A 246 9.02 -3.96 0.16
C GLY A 246 8.65 -2.80 1.08
N VAL A 247 9.13 -2.87 2.32
CA VAL A 247 9.11 -1.70 3.20
C VAL A 247 10.12 -0.70 2.64
N VAL A 248 9.67 0.52 2.31
CA VAL A 248 10.56 1.54 1.72
C VAL A 248 11.37 2.27 2.79
N ASP A 249 12.46 2.90 2.35
CA ASP A 249 13.33 3.74 3.19
C ASP A 249 12.97 5.24 3.10
N ASP A 250 11.90 5.58 2.40
CA ASP A 250 11.45 6.97 2.22
C ASP A 250 10.86 7.53 3.51
N PHE A 251 11.28 8.75 3.87
CA PHE A 251 10.79 9.48 5.02
C PHE A 251 9.84 10.59 4.59
N ALA A 252 8.74 10.75 5.34
CA ALA A 252 7.89 11.92 5.25
C ALA A 252 8.67 13.18 5.66
N ALA A 253 8.28 14.35 5.12
CA ALA A 253 9.02 15.59 5.37
C ALA A 253 8.95 16.04 6.85
N SER A 254 7.89 15.64 7.55
CA SER A 254 7.72 15.83 8.99
C SER A 254 7.36 14.53 9.71
N GLY A 255 7.59 14.50 11.01
CA GLY A 255 7.16 13.42 11.90
C GLY A 255 5.86 13.73 12.64
N PHE A 256 5.55 12.86 13.60
CA PHE A 256 4.46 13.01 14.56
C PHE A 256 5.03 13.39 15.93
N VAL A 257 4.79 14.62 16.35
CA VAL A 257 5.39 15.21 17.55
C VAL A 257 4.30 15.66 18.54
N GLN A 258 4.41 15.17 19.77
CA GLN A 258 3.49 15.53 20.85
C GLN A 258 3.58 17.03 21.17
N GLY A 259 2.41 17.69 21.26
CA GLY A 259 2.33 19.13 21.53
C GLY A 259 2.60 20.01 20.30
N GLN A 260 2.78 19.41 19.13
CA GLN A 260 2.79 20.09 17.84
C GLN A 260 1.58 19.59 17.02
N ASN A 261 1.79 18.65 16.10
CA ASN A 261 0.78 18.16 15.16
C ASN A 261 -0.03 16.95 15.65
N VAL A 262 0.28 16.40 16.82
CA VAL A 262 -0.42 15.23 17.37
C VAL A 262 -1.44 15.67 18.42
N GLU A 263 -2.70 15.39 18.15
CA GLU A 263 -3.83 15.73 19.03
C GLU A 263 -4.05 14.67 20.11
N SER A 264 -4.01 13.40 19.70
CA SER A 264 -4.20 12.27 20.59
C SER A 264 -3.38 11.07 20.10
N PHE A 265 -2.98 10.19 21.01
CA PHE A 265 -2.29 8.96 20.65
C PHE A 265 -2.46 7.86 21.68
N ARG A 266 -2.29 6.62 21.22
CA ARG A 266 -2.25 5.39 22.00
C ARG A 266 -1.02 4.59 21.57
N VAL A 267 -0.09 4.40 22.50
CA VAL A 267 1.04 3.49 22.32
C VAL A 267 0.69 2.15 22.96
N THR A 268 0.62 1.10 22.15
CA THR A 268 0.35 -0.26 22.61
C THR A 268 1.63 -1.07 22.60
N ARG A 269 1.93 -1.71 23.73
CA ARG A 269 3.08 -2.62 23.90
C ARG A 269 2.57 -3.91 24.50
N THR A 270 2.63 -4.99 23.73
CA THR A 270 2.08 -6.28 24.14
C THR A 270 3.15 -7.37 24.13
N MET A 271 2.95 -8.35 25.03
CA MET A 271 3.66 -9.64 25.04
C MET A 271 2.81 -10.76 24.41
N HIS A 272 1.58 -10.44 23.97
CA HIS A 272 0.78 -11.33 23.16
C HIS A 272 1.56 -11.67 21.89
N ASP A 273 1.53 -12.94 21.48
CA ASP A 273 2.25 -13.43 20.31
C ASP A 273 3.76 -13.14 20.27
N ARG A 274 4.38 -12.88 21.44
CA ARG A 274 5.83 -12.79 21.60
C ARG A 274 6.38 -13.98 22.37
N PHE A 275 7.54 -14.43 21.93
CA PHE A 275 8.19 -15.66 22.36
C PHE A 275 9.64 -15.37 22.76
N SER A 276 10.15 -16.09 23.76
CA SER A 276 11.55 -15.98 24.20
C SER A 276 12.51 -16.50 23.13
N SER A 277 12.08 -17.54 22.41
CA SER A 277 12.85 -18.18 21.36
C SER A 277 11.92 -18.72 20.28
N VAL A 278 12.33 -18.60 19.03
CA VAL A 278 11.72 -19.28 17.89
C VAL A 278 12.72 -20.30 17.38
N ARG A 279 12.30 -21.56 17.26
CA ARG A 279 13.16 -22.69 16.94
C ARG A 279 12.55 -23.53 15.82
N ALA A 280 13.32 -23.82 14.77
CA ALA A 280 12.87 -24.66 13.68
C ALA A 280 13.29 -26.12 13.89
N LEU A 281 12.31 -27.01 13.95
CA LEU A 281 12.48 -28.44 14.19
C LEU A 281 12.56 -29.23 12.89
N LEU A 282 13.38 -30.28 12.90
CA LEU A 282 13.49 -31.25 11.81
C LEU A 282 12.25 -32.16 11.80
N SER A 283 11.64 -32.35 10.63
CA SER A 283 10.48 -33.22 10.43
C SER A 283 10.88 -34.71 10.33
N THR A 284 11.71 -35.20 11.25
CA THR A 284 12.21 -36.58 11.23
C THR A 284 11.46 -37.47 12.21
N THR A 285 11.05 -38.66 11.78
CA THR A 285 10.34 -39.67 12.59
C THR A 285 11.22 -40.40 13.60
N ALA A 286 12.54 -40.27 13.50
CA ALA A 286 13.50 -41.10 14.24
C ALA A 286 13.58 -40.81 15.76
N ILE A 287 13.06 -39.67 16.25
CA ILE A 287 13.27 -39.24 17.64
C ILE A 287 12.20 -39.78 18.61
N LEU A 288 11.13 -40.41 18.11
CA LEU A 288 9.97 -40.82 18.92
C LEU A 288 10.13 -42.15 19.71
N TYR A 289 11.32 -42.76 19.72
CA TYR A 289 11.53 -44.09 20.33
C TYR A 289 12.00 -44.05 21.79
N ASN A 290 12.45 -42.90 22.30
CA ASN A 290 12.86 -42.75 23.69
C ASN A 290 11.71 -42.18 24.54
N PRO A 291 11.55 -42.62 25.80
CA PRO A 291 10.65 -41.95 26.73
C PRO A 291 11.13 -40.50 26.95
N PRO A 292 10.21 -39.54 27.17
CA PRO A 292 10.59 -38.16 27.44
C PRO A 292 11.44 -38.10 28.73
N PRO A 293 12.56 -37.36 28.74
CA PRO A 293 13.42 -37.23 29.90
C PRO A 293 12.74 -36.44 31.03
N ASP A 294 13.09 -36.76 32.27
CA ASP A 294 12.59 -36.09 33.47
C ASP A 294 13.42 -34.83 33.83
N GLU A 295 14.68 -34.78 33.39
CA GLU A 295 15.62 -33.68 33.67
C GLU A 295 15.54 -32.56 32.62
N VAL A 296 15.52 -31.30 33.07
CA VAL A 296 15.37 -30.13 32.19
C VAL A 296 16.53 -30.01 31.21
N GLU A 297 17.76 -30.26 31.66
CA GLU A 297 18.95 -30.24 30.80
C GLU A 297 18.88 -31.27 29.67
N GLU A 298 18.37 -32.47 29.94
CA GLU A 298 18.18 -33.52 28.93
C GLU A 298 17.10 -33.12 27.92
N ILE A 299 15.99 -32.52 28.38
CA ILE A 299 14.96 -31.96 27.49
C ILE A 299 15.57 -30.91 26.55
N ILE A 300 16.41 -30.01 27.06
CA ILE A 300 17.07 -28.98 26.24
C ILE A 300 17.99 -29.62 25.19
N GLN A 301 18.77 -30.62 25.58
CA GLN A 301 19.67 -31.33 24.67
C GLN A 301 18.90 -32.07 23.57
N GLU A 302 17.81 -32.76 23.91
CA GLU A 302 16.96 -33.42 22.92
C GLU A 302 16.33 -32.40 21.98
N MET A 303 15.82 -31.28 22.50
CA MET A 303 15.28 -30.20 21.69
C MET A 303 16.33 -29.58 20.77
N ASP A 304 17.60 -29.45 21.20
CA ASP A 304 18.68 -28.94 20.36
C ASP A 304 19.09 -29.94 19.28
N ALA A 305 19.10 -31.24 19.58
CA ALA A 305 19.41 -32.31 18.62
C ALA A 305 18.42 -32.36 17.45
N ILE A 306 17.17 -31.94 17.67
CA ILE A 306 16.12 -31.90 16.65
C ILE A 306 15.96 -30.53 16.00
N THR A 307 16.77 -29.55 16.37
CA THR A 307 16.75 -28.20 15.80
C THR A 307 17.65 -28.14 14.58
N GLY A 308 17.16 -27.56 13.47
CA GLY A 308 18.00 -27.28 12.31
C GLY A 308 19.21 -26.42 12.70
N LYS A 309 20.39 -26.71 12.14
CA LYS A 309 21.62 -26.02 12.55
C LYS A 309 21.51 -24.50 12.34
N GLY A 310 21.59 -23.73 13.43
CA GLY A 310 21.45 -22.27 13.41
C GLY A 310 20.01 -21.76 13.33
N CYS A 311 19.01 -22.65 13.29
CA CYS A 311 17.60 -22.30 13.18
C CYS A 311 16.95 -21.99 14.53
N ILE A 312 17.61 -21.12 15.31
CA ILE A 312 17.07 -20.60 16.56
C ILE A 312 17.35 -19.10 16.64
N ALA A 313 16.32 -18.34 17.00
CA ALA A 313 16.41 -16.90 17.23
C ALA A 313 15.77 -16.55 18.58
N PHE A 314 16.26 -15.50 19.23
CA PHE A 314 15.84 -15.09 20.57
C PHE A 314 15.31 -13.66 20.55
N ASP A 315 14.23 -13.42 21.29
CA ASP A 315 13.75 -12.07 21.59
C ASP A 315 14.35 -11.61 22.93
N PRO A 316 15.32 -10.67 22.93
CA PRO A 316 16.02 -10.27 24.14
C PRO A 316 15.12 -9.56 25.17
N LEU A 317 13.92 -9.14 24.77
CA LEU A 317 12.97 -8.45 25.64
C LEU A 317 11.96 -9.41 26.29
N VAL A 318 11.94 -10.69 25.91
CA VAL A 318 11.06 -11.71 26.47
C VAL A 318 11.87 -12.61 27.40
N THR A 319 11.98 -12.20 28.67
CA THR A 319 12.78 -12.90 29.69
C THR A 319 12.13 -14.16 30.23
N ARG A 320 10.79 -14.27 30.12
CA ARG A 320 10.05 -15.47 30.54
C ARG A 320 10.13 -16.54 29.46
N HIS A 321 10.39 -17.78 29.86
CA HIS A 321 10.40 -18.93 28.95
C HIS A 321 9.05 -19.08 28.22
N ARG A 322 9.07 -18.85 26.91
CA ARG A 322 7.93 -18.89 25.98
C ARG A 322 8.45 -19.32 24.59
N PRO A 323 8.77 -20.59 24.37
CA PRO A 323 9.26 -21.02 23.07
C PRO A 323 8.13 -21.08 22.04
N LEU A 324 8.46 -20.78 20.78
CA LEU A 324 7.68 -21.13 19.61
C LEU A 324 8.48 -22.13 18.78
N LEU A 325 7.81 -23.21 18.38
CA LEU A 325 8.37 -24.25 17.52
C LEU A 325 7.76 -24.11 16.13
N ILE A 326 8.61 -24.04 15.11
CA ILE A 326 8.22 -24.07 13.70
C ILE A 326 8.92 -25.25 13.02
N ASN A 327 8.51 -25.62 11.81
CA ASN A 327 9.22 -26.66 11.05
C ASN A 327 10.31 -26.04 10.18
N VAL A 328 11.38 -26.79 9.98
CA VAL A 328 12.37 -26.50 8.93
C VAL A 328 11.69 -26.57 7.56
N GLU A 329 12.12 -25.69 6.65
CA GLU A 329 11.58 -25.66 5.30
C GLU A 329 12.10 -26.83 4.47
N ILE A 330 11.17 -27.53 3.80
CA ILE A 330 11.53 -28.57 2.83
C ILE A 330 12.23 -27.90 1.66
N GLY A 331 13.31 -28.49 1.15
CA GLY A 331 14.07 -27.92 0.04
C GLY A 331 15.14 -26.88 0.43
N ASP A 332 15.42 -26.72 1.72
CA ASP A 332 16.47 -25.83 2.26
C ASP A 332 17.67 -26.63 2.82
N PRO A 333 18.54 -27.19 1.96
CA PRO A 333 19.56 -28.16 2.39
C PRO A 333 20.59 -27.60 3.39
N ASN A 334 20.80 -26.28 3.40
CA ASN A 334 21.74 -25.59 4.30
C ASN A 334 21.04 -24.78 5.40
N TYR A 335 19.72 -24.85 5.47
CA TYR A 335 18.90 -24.07 6.39
C TYR A 335 19.01 -22.54 6.24
N GLU A 336 19.44 -22.03 5.09
CA GLU A 336 19.68 -20.58 4.91
C GLU A 336 18.38 -19.77 4.98
N ILE A 337 17.32 -20.26 4.35
CA ILE A 337 16.02 -19.60 4.39
C ILE A 337 15.37 -19.80 5.75
N THR A 338 15.49 -20.99 6.32
CA THR A 338 14.97 -21.32 7.65
C THR A 338 15.62 -20.45 8.74
N GLN A 339 16.93 -20.19 8.67
CA GLN A 339 17.64 -19.26 9.55
C GLN A 339 17.09 -17.84 9.43
N ARG A 340 16.84 -17.37 8.21
CA ARG A 340 16.20 -16.06 7.98
C ARG A 340 14.78 -16.03 8.55
N ARG A 341 14.03 -17.12 8.40
CA ARG A 341 12.63 -17.24 8.88
C ARG A 341 12.53 -17.18 10.39
N VAL A 342 13.37 -17.90 11.14
CA VAL A 342 13.34 -17.82 12.61
C VAL A 342 13.66 -16.41 13.11
N GLN A 343 14.61 -15.72 12.46
CA GLN A 343 14.97 -14.34 12.79
C GLN A 343 13.84 -13.37 12.41
N TRP A 344 13.24 -13.57 11.25
CA TRP A 344 12.08 -12.80 10.79
C TRP A 344 10.89 -12.95 11.74
N GLU A 345 10.58 -14.17 12.19
CA GLU A 345 9.47 -14.45 13.11
C GLU A 345 9.63 -13.66 14.42
N VAL A 346 10.84 -13.65 15.00
CA VAL A 346 11.17 -12.85 16.18
C VAL A 346 10.99 -11.35 15.89
N ASN A 347 11.60 -10.84 14.81
CA ASN A 347 11.59 -9.42 14.49
C ASN A 347 10.19 -8.90 14.18
N ARG A 348 9.41 -9.65 13.39
CA ARG A 348 8.06 -9.29 12.96
C ARG A 348 7.09 -9.30 14.13
N ARG A 349 7.16 -10.30 15.02
CA ARG A 349 6.35 -10.35 16.26
C ARG A 349 6.74 -9.25 17.25
N ALA A 350 8.03 -8.99 17.43
CA ALA A 350 8.50 -7.90 18.28
C ALA A 350 8.01 -6.53 17.76
N ALA A 351 8.03 -6.33 16.44
CA ALA A 351 7.51 -5.14 15.79
C ALA A 351 6.00 -5.01 15.90
N ARG A 352 5.20 -6.05 15.55
CA ARG A 352 3.73 -6.00 15.71
C ARG A 352 3.28 -5.93 17.17
N GLY A 353 4.10 -6.38 18.10
CA GLY A 353 3.89 -6.18 19.53
C GLY A 353 4.00 -4.71 19.98
N LEU A 354 4.40 -3.81 19.08
CA LEU A 354 4.48 -2.37 19.27
C LEU A 354 3.70 -1.65 18.17
N SER A 355 2.56 -1.08 18.53
CA SER A 355 1.78 -0.23 17.62
C SER A 355 1.53 1.14 18.24
N ILE A 356 1.46 2.16 17.38
CA ILE A 356 1.11 3.52 17.75
C ILE A 356 -0.07 3.91 16.89
N GLN A 357 -1.19 4.21 17.53
CA GLN A 357 -2.36 4.78 16.88
C GLN A 357 -2.42 6.24 17.30
N LEU A 358 -2.49 7.18 16.37
CA LEU A 358 -2.53 8.60 16.70
C LEU A 358 -3.50 9.34 15.78
N THR A 359 -3.98 10.48 16.26
CA THR A 359 -4.73 11.46 15.48
C THR A 359 -3.84 12.69 15.33
N CYS A 360 -3.64 13.12 14.08
CA CYS A 360 -2.98 14.38 13.77
C CYS A 360 -3.93 15.39 13.14
N ASP A 361 -3.58 16.66 13.32
CA ASP A 361 -4.36 17.85 12.96
C ASP A 361 -4.39 18.17 11.46
N SER A 362 -3.65 17.42 10.64
CA SER A 362 -3.53 17.66 9.20
C SER A 362 -3.43 16.38 8.40
N TRP A 363 -3.99 16.40 7.19
CA TRP A 363 -3.84 15.36 6.17
C TRP A 363 -2.48 15.40 5.45
N ARG A 364 -1.71 16.47 5.64
CA ARG A 364 -0.47 16.73 4.92
C ARG A 364 0.71 16.83 5.87
N ASP A 365 1.88 16.48 5.36
CA ASP A 365 3.16 16.72 6.02
C ASP A 365 3.61 18.19 5.87
N ALA A 366 4.74 18.54 6.48
CA ALA A 366 5.27 19.91 6.42
C ALA A 366 5.70 20.36 5.00
N ALA A 367 5.85 19.44 4.04
CA ALA A 367 6.07 19.78 2.63
C ALA A 367 4.76 19.98 1.85
N GLY A 368 3.61 19.77 2.50
CA GLY A 368 2.28 19.86 1.89
C GLY A 368 1.90 18.60 1.10
N ALA A 369 2.67 17.50 1.22
CA ALA A 369 2.31 16.22 0.62
C ALA A 369 1.31 15.48 1.52
N LEU A 370 0.30 14.82 0.94
CA LEU A 370 -0.58 13.96 1.72
C LEU A 370 0.23 12.86 2.40
N TRP A 371 -0.13 12.51 3.63
CA TRP A 371 0.43 11.32 4.27
C TRP A 371 0.23 10.09 3.37
N GLN A 372 1.24 9.23 3.27
CA GLN A 372 1.18 8.04 2.42
C GLN A 372 1.44 6.78 3.25
N PRO A 373 0.74 5.67 2.97
CA PRO A 373 1.08 4.38 3.56
C PRO A 373 2.45 3.92 3.04
N ASN A 374 3.09 3.03 3.80
CA ASN A 374 4.46 2.60 3.55
C ASN A 374 5.44 3.79 3.48
N THR A 375 5.33 4.75 4.40
CA THR A 375 6.30 5.86 4.51
C THR A 375 6.80 5.93 5.94
N ARG A 376 8.09 6.20 6.13
CA ARG A 376 8.69 6.35 7.46
C ARG A 376 8.39 7.72 8.03
N ALA A 377 8.11 7.77 9.32
CA ALA A 377 7.89 9.02 10.03
C ALA A 377 8.65 9.01 11.36
N ILE A 378 9.23 10.16 11.70
CA ILE A 378 9.82 10.37 13.02
C ILE A 378 8.67 10.41 14.03
N VAL A 379 8.80 9.69 15.15
CA VAL A 379 7.79 9.67 16.21
C VAL A 379 8.39 10.18 17.50
N ASP A 380 7.92 11.34 17.97
CA ASP A 380 8.33 11.93 19.25
C ASP A 380 7.12 12.13 20.17
N LEU A 381 6.83 11.10 20.98
CA LEU A 381 5.66 11.03 21.86
C LEU A 381 6.07 10.75 23.32
N PRO A 382 6.77 11.68 24.01
CA PRO A 382 7.37 11.43 25.31
C PRO A 382 6.41 10.91 26.39
N ALA A 383 5.15 11.35 26.42
CA ALA A 383 4.18 10.86 27.41
C ALA A 383 3.77 9.40 27.15
N GLY A 384 3.80 8.94 25.90
CA GLY A 384 3.51 7.56 25.51
C GLY A 384 4.66 6.57 25.76
N LYS A 385 5.87 7.09 26.02
CA LYS A 385 7.11 6.30 26.17
C LYS A 385 7.26 5.23 25.08
N PRO A 386 7.15 5.61 23.78
CA PRO A 386 7.40 4.69 22.69
C PRO A 386 8.83 4.14 22.78
N ARG A 387 9.12 3.06 22.06
CA ARG A 387 10.52 2.64 21.91
C ARG A 387 11.19 3.61 20.95
N TYR A 388 12.17 4.36 21.45
CA TYR A 388 13.02 5.23 20.67
C TYR A 388 14.04 4.42 19.86
N ASN A 389 14.62 5.03 18.82
CA ASN A 389 15.59 4.42 17.90
C ASN A 389 15.02 3.24 17.09
N LEU A 390 13.73 3.27 16.81
CA LEU A 390 13.09 2.37 15.86
C LEU A 390 12.55 3.20 14.69
N ASP A 391 12.67 2.65 13.49
CA ASP A 391 12.06 3.23 12.29
C ASP A 391 10.58 2.85 12.26
N TYR A 392 9.71 3.81 12.58
CA TYR A 392 8.26 3.64 12.45
C TYR A 392 7.83 3.91 11.01
N VAL A 393 7.01 3.01 10.49
CA VAL A 393 6.39 3.11 9.17
C VAL A 393 4.89 3.25 9.35
N ILE A 394 4.29 4.12 8.55
CA ILE A 394 2.84 4.28 8.48
C ILE A 394 2.26 3.05 7.77
N SER A 395 1.46 2.26 8.49
CA SER A 395 0.79 1.08 7.93
C SER A 395 -0.59 1.40 7.37
N GLU A 396 -1.31 2.31 8.01
CA GLU A 396 -2.69 2.69 7.69
C GLU A 396 -2.90 4.17 8.03
N ILE A 397 -3.72 4.83 7.21
CA ILE A 397 -4.19 6.18 7.41
C ILE A 397 -5.70 6.22 7.14
N CYS A 398 -6.43 6.84 8.04
CA CYS A 398 -7.82 7.22 7.83
C CYS A 398 -7.91 8.75 7.82
N PHE A 399 -8.06 9.34 6.64
CA PHE A 399 -8.34 10.76 6.47
C PHE A 399 -9.81 11.00 6.74
N ARG A 400 -10.13 11.72 7.81
CA ARG A 400 -11.52 12.05 8.15
C ARG A 400 -11.75 13.54 8.27
N ARG A 401 -12.92 13.99 7.83
CA ARG A 401 -13.42 15.35 8.02
C ARG A 401 -14.86 15.25 8.49
N ASP A 402 -15.16 15.87 9.61
CA ASP A 402 -16.50 15.90 10.20
C ASP A 402 -16.69 17.25 10.94
N GLU A 403 -17.73 17.37 11.77
CA GLU A 403 -17.98 18.58 12.58
C GLU A 403 -16.81 18.96 13.51
N SER A 404 -15.94 18.00 13.88
CA SER A 404 -14.74 18.24 14.69
C SER A 404 -13.56 18.79 13.89
N GLY A 405 -13.70 18.91 12.56
CA GLY A 405 -12.67 19.43 11.66
C GLY A 405 -11.99 18.35 10.81
N THR A 406 -10.80 18.66 10.32
CA THR A 406 -10.00 17.81 9.43
C THR A 406 -8.93 17.08 10.24
N HIS A 407 -8.96 15.74 10.20
CA HIS A 407 -8.11 14.89 11.02
C HIS A 407 -7.55 13.71 10.23
N ALA A 408 -6.32 13.29 10.50
CA ALA A 408 -5.80 12.02 10.01
C ALA A 408 -5.51 11.08 11.19
N ASP A 409 -6.19 9.93 11.18
CA ASP A 409 -5.91 8.85 12.12
C ASP A 409 -4.87 7.92 11.50
N VAL A 410 -3.71 7.83 12.12
CA VAL A 410 -2.54 7.13 11.58
C VAL A 410 -2.17 5.97 12.49
N THR A 411 -1.99 4.79 11.89
CA THR A 411 -1.39 3.64 12.56
C THR A 411 0.06 3.49 12.12
N LEU A 412 0.97 3.47 13.09
CA LEU A 412 2.39 3.24 12.90
C LEU A 412 2.85 1.97 13.62
N MET A 413 3.82 1.29 13.02
CA MET A 413 4.54 0.19 13.64
C MET A 413 6.00 0.20 13.17
N PRO A 414 6.92 -0.45 13.90
CA PRO A 414 8.29 -0.60 13.41
C PRO A 414 8.32 -1.29 12.05
N ALA A 415 9.23 -0.86 11.16
CA ALA A 415 9.36 -1.36 9.78
C ALA A 415 9.37 -2.90 9.66
N ALA A 416 10.02 -3.60 10.61
CA ALA A 416 10.06 -5.06 10.63
C ALA A 416 8.68 -5.73 10.76
N GLY A 417 7.64 -5.01 11.22
CA GLY A 417 6.26 -5.51 11.29
C GLY A 417 5.67 -5.75 9.89
N LEU A 418 6.04 -4.92 8.93
CA LEU A 418 5.64 -5.05 7.52
C LEU A 418 6.63 -5.90 6.69
N SER A 419 7.66 -6.48 7.32
CA SER A 419 8.57 -7.37 6.59
C SER A 419 7.87 -8.68 6.18
N VAL A 420 8.17 -9.16 4.98
CA VAL A 420 7.54 -10.35 4.38
C VAL A 420 8.28 -11.62 4.78
N GLU A 421 7.53 -12.72 4.93
CA GLU A 421 8.06 -14.03 5.29
C GLU A 421 9.09 -14.52 4.28
N PRO A 422 10.33 -14.87 4.72
CA PRO A 422 11.24 -15.63 3.88
C PRO A 422 10.64 -17.02 3.61
N MET A 423 10.49 -17.37 2.34
CA MET A 423 10.03 -18.70 1.93
C MET A 423 11.00 -19.32 0.92
N VAL A 424 11.17 -20.63 1.01
CA VAL A 424 11.85 -21.42 -0.02
C VAL A 424 10.99 -21.40 -1.29
N PRO A 425 11.57 -21.02 -2.45
CA PRO A 425 10.87 -21.09 -3.73
C PRO A 425 10.28 -22.48 -4.01
N PRO A 426 9.05 -22.59 -4.52
CA PRO A 426 8.37 -23.87 -4.75
C PRO A 426 9.19 -24.88 -5.55
N ALA A 427 10.01 -24.41 -6.50
CA ALA A 427 10.89 -25.26 -7.31
C ALA A 427 11.90 -26.07 -6.48
N GLN A 428 12.36 -25.52 -5.36
CA GLN A 428 13.32 -26.17 -4.47
C GLN A 428 12.65 -27.16 -3.50
N GLN A 429 11.34 -27.01 -3.26
CA GLN A 429 10.57 -27.90 -2.39
C GLN A 429 10.22 -29.23 -3.06
N GLN A 430 10.25 -29.30 -4.39
CA GLN A 430 9.89 -30.49 -5.16
C GLN A 430 11.13 -31.38 -5.41
N GLU A 431 11.25 -32.47 -4.66
CA GLU A 431 12.41 -33.37 -4.69
C GLU A 431 12.76 -33.88 -6.11
N ALA A 432 11.76 -34.12 -6.95
CA ALA A 432 11.95 -34.54 -8.33
C ALA A 432 12.66 -33.48 -9.19
N LEU A 433 12.40 -32.18 -8.97
CA LEU A 433 13.11 -31.09 -9.67
C LEU A 433 14.52 -30.89 -9.12
N VAL A 434 14.69 -31.00 -7.80
CA VAL A 434 16.02 -30.91 -7.15
C VAL A 434 16.95 -32.03 -7.66
N ALA A 435 16.42 -33.22 -7.90
CA ALA A 435 17.16 -34.35 -8.46
C ALA A 435 17.64 -34.12 -9.90
N ILE A 436 16.86 -33.41 -10.73
CA ILE A 436 17.20 -33.11 -12.14
C ILE A 436 18.31 -32.04 -12.23
N GLY A 437 18.35 -31.09 -11.28
CA GLY A 437 19.34 -30.00 -11.26
C GLY A 437 20.68 -30.35 -10.61
N ARG A 438 20.81 -31.54 -9.99
CA ARG A 438 22.06 -31.98 -9.36
C ARG A 438 23.05 -32.43 -10.45
N PRO A 439 24.28 -31.87 -10.53
CA PRO A 439 25.31 -32.49 -11.35
C PRO A 439 25.52 -33.93 -10.84
N PRO A 440 25.80 -34.91 -11.73
CA PRO A 440 26.06 -36.28 -11.30
C PRO A 440 27.20 -36.29 -10.27
N SER A 441 27.08 -37.14 -9.24
CA SER A 441 28.14 -37.30 -8.26
C SER A 441 29.44 -37.68 -8.97
N PRO A 442 30.61 -37.15 -8.55
CA PRO A 442 31.91 -37.60 -9.06
C PRO A 442 32.12 -39.11 -8.86
N ASP A 443 31.44 -39.69 -7.88
CA ASP A 443 31.47 -41.10 -7.57
C ASP A 443 30.22 -41.77 -8.13
N GLY A 444 30.28 -42.10 -9.42
CA GLY A 444 29.42 -43.10 -10.04
C GLY A 444 30.14 -44.44 -10.05
N GLN A 445 29.85 -45.28 -9.05
CA GLN A 445 29.97 -46.74 -9.14
C GLN A 445 28.68 -47.38 -8.65
#